data_AF-A0A0R0LZR9-F1
#
_entry.id   AF-A0A0R0LZR9-F1
#
_cell.length_a   1.000
_cell.length_b   1.000
_cell.length_c   1.000
_cell.angle_alpha   90.00
_cell.angle_beta   90.00
_cell.angle_gamma   90.00
#
_symmetry.space_group_name_H-M   'P 1'
#
loop_
_entity.id
_entity.type
_entity.pdbx_description
1 polymer ?
#
loop_
_entity_poly.entity_id
_entity_poly.type
_entity_poly.pdbx_seq_one_letter_code
_entity_poly.pdbx_strand_id
1 'polypeptide(L)'
;MKDESDNWPVPDFSNLEKPEIPDKFHLFGIDFTVKDGLPHTEEEFEDLDIPKLKKMVNESISEFKNLLRTRDQRNFEKITKLHEEMNDMINRAKLFEAKMLVQKMKNKKNESIKNLNAKIDELYNKFSKKQTYNEK
;
A
#
# COMPACT_ATOMS: atom_id res chain seq x y z
N MET A 1 29.99 42.28 6.09
CA MET A 1 29.76 41.03 6.83
C MET A 1 29.28 40.02 5.80
N LYS A 2 30.13 39.08 5.40
CA LYS A 2 29.73 37.98 4.52
C LYS A 2 29.24 36.88 5.45
N ASP A 3 27.97 36.50 5.31
CA ASP A 3 27.44 35.30 5.96
C ASP A 3 28.21 34.08 5.46
N GLU A 4 28.88 33.42 6.40
CA GLU A 4 29.42 32.07 6.25
C GLU A 4 28.24 31.08 6.34
N SER A 5 27.44 30.97 5.29
CA SER A 5 26.37 29.98 5.21
C SER A 5 26.82 28.75 4.41
N ASP A 6 26.76 27.61 5.10
CA ASP A 6 26.71 26.24 4.59
C ASP A 6 27.84 25.76 3.68
N ASN A 7 28.89 25.26 4.33
CA ASN A 7 30.00 24.49 3.77
C ASN A 7 29.62 23.09 3.24
N TRP A 8 28.37 22.88 2.81
CA TRP A 8 27.99 21.63 2.13
C TRP A 8 28.29 21.76 0.64
N PRO A 9 29.13 20.89 0.05
CA PRO A 9 29.34 20.91 -1.39
C PRO A 9 28.00 20.69 -2.08
N VAL A 10 27.70 21.54 -3.07
CA VAL A 10 26.52 21.37 -3.91
C VAL A 10 26.66 20.01 -4.60
N PRO A 11 25.71 19.08 -4.41
CA PRO A 11 25.79 17.77 -5.03
C PRO A 11 25.88 17.93 -6.55
N ASP A 12 26.81 17.20 -7.16
CA ASP A 12 27.04 17.23 -8.60
C ASP A 12 25.94 16.44 -9.32
N PHE A 13 25.02 17.17 -9.97
CA PHE A 13 23.91 16.59 -10.72
C PHE A 13 24.25 16.34 -12.20
N SER A 14 25.48 16.60 -12.64
CA SER A 14 25.86 16.60 -14.07
C SER A 14 25.74 15.22 -14.74
N ASN A 15 25.86 14.14 -13.96
CA ASN A 15 25.90 12.75 -14.44
C ASN A 15 24.89 11.82 -13.73
N LEU A 16 23.80 12.37 -13.18
CA LEU A 16 22.75 11.52 -12.60
C LEU A 16 21.85 11.02 -13.73
N GLU A 17 22.15 9.81 -14.21
CA GLU A 17 21.15 9.04 -14.95
C GLU A 17 19.93 8.84 -14.06
N LYS A 18 18.76 9.20 -14.58
CA LYS A 18 17.50 8.93 -13.88
C LYS A 18 17.40 7.41 -13.71
N PRO A 19 17.27 6.89 -12.48
CA PRO A 19 17.15 5.46 -12.28
C PRO A 19 15.93 4.96 -13.05
N GLU A 20 16.14 3.95 -13.88
CA GLU A 20 15.06 3.27 -14.58
C GLU A 20 14.18 2.53 -13.55
N ILE A 21 12.87 2.65 -13.70
CA ILE A 21 11.93 1.91 -12.86
C ILE A 21 11.97 0.46 -13.37
N PRO A 22 12.31 -0.52 -12.53
CA PRO A 22 12.42 -1.91 -12.97
C PRO A 22 11.03 -2.44 -13.37
N ASP A 23 10.99 -3.22 -14.46
CA ASP A 23 9.76 -3.86 -14.95
C ASP A 23 9.19 -4.88 -13.97
N LYS A 24 10.04 -5.41 -13.07
CA LYS A 24 9.66 -6.32 -12.00
C LYS A 24 10.38 -5.95 -10.73
N PHE A 25 9.67 -5.95 -9.61
CA PHE A 25 10.27 -5.73 -8.31
C PHE A 25 9.54 -6.51 -7.22
N HIS A 26 10.28 -6.82 -6.17
CA HIS A 26 9.77 -7.53 -5.01
C HIS A 26 9.58 -6.55 -3.85
N LEU A 27 8.38 -6.47 -3.31
CA LEU A 27 8.06 -5.57 -2.20
C LEU A 27 7.15 -6.27 -1.20
N PHE A 28 7.55 -6.28 0.08
CA PHE A 28 6.80 -6.92 1.17
C PHE A 28 6.44 -8.41 0.94
N GLY A 29 7.31 -9.18 0.28
CA GLY A 29 7.03 -10.59 0.00
C GLY A 29 6.20 -10.82 -1.26
N ILE A 30 5.91 -9.78 -2.03
CA ILE A 30 5.00 -9.81 -3.18
C ILE A 30 5.77 -9.43 -4.44
N ASP A 31 5.61 -10.23 -5.49
CA ASP A 31 6.17 -9.94 -6.81
C ASP A 31 5.24 -9.02 -7.60
N PHE A 32 5.76 -7.87 -8.00
CA PHE A 32 5.07 -6.89 -8.83
C PHE A 32 5.67 -6.85 -10.23
N THR A 33 4.81 -6.73 -11.23
CA THR A 33 5.18 -6.44 -12.63
C THR A 33 4.62 -5.09 -13.03
N VAL A 34 5.44 -4.19 -13.56
CA VAL A 34 5.02 -2.87 -14.02
C VAL A 34 4.43 -2.99 -15.43
N LYS A 35 3.14 -2.65 -15.57
CA LYS A 35 2.47 -2.49 -16.88
C LYS A 35 1.92 -1.06 -16.94
N ASP A 36 2.21 -0.34 -18.02
CA ASP A 36 1.83 1.07 -18.21
C ASP A 36 2.28 2.01 -17.07
N GLY A 37 3.48 1.75 -16.51
CA GLY A 37 4.02 2.52 -15.37
C GLY A 37 3.32 2.25 -14.04
N LEU A 38 2.44 1.23 -13.97
CA LEU A 38 1.71 0.84 -12.76
C LEU A 38 2.07 -0.59 -12.34
N PRO A 39 2.33 -0.84 -11.05
CA PRO A 39 2.60 -2.19 -10.56
C PRO A 39 1.33 -3.04 -10.52
N HIS A 40 1.42 -4.24 -11.08
CA HIS A 40 0.40 -5.28 -11.14
C HIS A 40 0.91 -6.55 -10.47
N THR A 41 0.00 -7.35 -9.93
CA THR A 41 0.30 -8.67 -9.33
C THR A 41 -0.53 -9.72 -10.05
N GLU A 42 0.02 -10.92 -10.25
CA GLU A 42 -0.65 -12.02 -10.96
C GLU A 42 -1.57 -12.86 -10.05
N GLU A 43 -1.47 -12.73 -8.72
CA GLU A 43 -2.26 -13.50 -7.78
C GLU A 43 -3.75 -13.09 -7.75
N GLU A 44 -4.67 -14.07 -7.69
CA GLU A 44 -6.11 -13.83 -7.52
C GLU A 44 -6.43 -13.37 -6.09
N PHE A 45 -7.31 -12.36 -5.97
CA PHE A 45 -7.63 -11.69 -4.71
C PHE A 45 -8.94 -12.20 -4.14
N GLU A 46 -8.96 -12.45 -2.84
CA GLU A 46 -10.20 -12.63 -2.08
C GLU A 46 -10.14 -11.76 -0.81
N ASP A 47 -11.27 -11.16 -0.46
CA ASP A 47 -11.44 -10.50 0.84
C ASP A 47 -11.23 -11.52 1.96
N LEU A 48 -10.65 -11.06 3.09
CA LEU A 48 -10.50 -11.93 4.24
C LEU A 48 -11.88 -12.28 4.82
N ASP A 49 -12.30 -13.53 4.67
CA ASP A 49 -13.50 -14.05 5.31
C ASP A 49 -13.25 -14.25 6.82
N ILE A 50 -13.43 -13.18 7.59
CA ILE A 50 -13.30 -13.16 9.05
C ILE A 50 -14.19 -14.23 9.72
N PRO A 51 -15.48 -14.41 9.35
CA PRO A 51 -16.29 -15.51 9.86
C PRO A 51 -15.66 -16.89 9.66
N LYS A 52 -15.15 -17.18 8.46
CA LYS A 52 -14.48 -18.46 8.15
C LYS A 52 -13.20 -18.63 8.95
N LEU A 53 -12.37 -17.59 9.05
CA LEU A 53 -11.15 -17.63 9.85
C LEU A 53 -11.44 -17.94 11.33
N LYS A 54 -12.47 -17.31 11.91
CA LYS A 54 -12.92 -17.61 13.29
C LYS A 54 -13.35 -19.07 13.45
N LYS A 55 -14.04 -19.63 12.45
CA LYS A 55 -14.44 -21.04 12.47
C LYS A 55 -13.22 -21.96 12.47
N MET A 56 -12.24 -21.69 11.62
CA MET A 56 -10.99 -22.48 11.54
C MET A 56 -10.16 -22.40 12.83
N VAL A 57 -10.11 -21.24 13.50
CA VAL A 57 -9.46 -21.10 14.81
C VAL A 57 -10.14 -21.99 15.86
N ASN A 58 -11.48 -21.98 15.92
CA ASN A 58 -12.22 -22.82 16.85
C ASN A 58 -12.01 -24.31 16.55
N GLU A 59 -11.94 -24.68 15.27
CA GLU A 59 -11.68 -26.04 14.81
C GLU A 59 -10.27 -26.50 15.18
N SER A 60 -9.25 -25.65 14.98
CA SER A 60 -7.87 -25.91 15.42
C SER A 60 -7.78 -26.14 16.93
N ILE A 61 -8.45 -25.30 17.74
CA ILE A 61 -8.47 -25.48 19.20
C ILE A 61 -9.17 -26.79 19.59
N SER A 62 -10.24 -27.16 18.90
CA SER A 62 -10.96 -28.41 19.15
C SER A 62 -10.09 -29.63 18.81
N GLU A 63 -9.43 -29.61 17.67
CA GLU A 63 -8.51 -30.68 17.26
C GLU A 63 -7.30 -30.77 18.18
N PHE A 64 -6.78 -29.64 18.68
CA PHE A 64 -5.71 -29.63 19.68
C PHE A 64 -6.15 -30.28 21.00
N LYS A 65 -7.36 -30.00 21.48
CA LYS A 65 -7.92 -30.69 22.66
C LYS A 65 -8.07 -32.20 22.41
N ASN A 66 -8.47 -32.60 21.21
CA ASN A 66 -8.58 -34.01 20.83
C ASN A 66 -7.21 -34.68 20.77
N LEU A 67 -6.19 -34.00 20.24
CA LEU A 67 -4.80 -34.47 20.23
C LEU A 67 -4.29 -34.70 21.65
N LEU A 68 -4.53 -33.78 22.58
CA LEU A 68 -4.12 -33.94 23.98
C LEU A 68 -4.78 -35.16 24.67
N ARG A 69 -6.03 -35.47 24.30
CA ARG A 69 -6.78 -36.61 24.85
C ARG A 69 -6.39 -37.95 24.23
N THR A 70 -6.28 -37.99 22.91
CA THR A 70 -6.13 -39.24 22.14
C THR A 70 -4.68 -39.57 21.81
N ARG A 71 -3.81 -38.55 21.76
CA ARG A 71 -2.43 -38.63 21.24
C ARG A 71 -2.33 -39.23 19.84
N ASP A 72 -3.41 -39.15 19.05
CA ASP A 72 -3.43 -39.62 17.67
C ASP A 72 -2.70 -38.62 16.76
N GLN A 73 -1.68 -39.11 16.07
CA GLN A 73 -0.88 -38.35 15.11
C GLN A 73 -1.73 -37.72 14.00
N ARG A 74 -2.86 -38.33 13.63
CA ARG A 74 -3.77 -37.78 12.60
C ARG A 74 -4.36 -36.43 13.01
N ASN A 75 -4.55 -36.19 14.31
CA ASN A 75 -5.04 -34.91 14.79
C ASN A 75 -3.96 -33.83 14.67
N PHE A 76 -2.68 -34.19 14.77
CA PHE A 76 -1.57 -33.27 14.51
C PHE A 76 -1.54 -32.84 13.04
N GLU A 77 -1.66 -33.79 12.10
CA GLU A 77 -1.71 -33.50 10.65
C GLU A 77 -2.87 -32.57 10.28
N LYS A 78 -4.06 -32.79 10.88
CA LYS A 78 -5.21 -31.90 10.68
C LYS A 78 -4.96 -30.49 11.19
N ILE A 79 -4.34 -30.35 12.36
CA ILE A 79 -3.99 -29.03 12.91
C ILE A 79 -3.02 -28.33 11.97
N THR A 80 -1.95 -28.99 11.53
CA THR A 80 -0.99 -28.42 10.58
C THR A 80 -1.70 -27.92 9.32
N LYS A 81 -2.55 -28.73 8.72
CA LYS A 81 -3.31 -28.35 7.52
C LYS A 81 -4.22 -27.15 7.76
N LEU A 82 -4.94 -27.11 8.89
CA LEU A 82 -5.76 -25.95 9.26
C LEU A 82 -4.93 -24.67 9.39
N HIS A 83 -3.72 -24.76 9.96
CA HIS A 83 -2.83 -23.61 10.09
C HIS A 83 -2.25 -23.14 8.76
N GLU A 84 -1.92 -24.06 7.85
CA GLU A 84 -1.51 -23.73 6.48
C GLU A 84 -2.63 -23.00 5.73
N GLU A 85 -3.86 -23.54 5.76
CA GLU A 85 -5.01 -22.91 5.11
C GLU A 85 -5.34 -21.53 5.71
N MET A 86 -5.21 -21.36 7.02
CA MET A 86 -5.37 -20.05 7.67
C MET A 86 -4.30 -19.05 7.20
N ASN A 87 -3.04 -19.49 7.10
CA ASN A 87 -1.94 -18.65 6.63
C ASN A 87 -2.15 -18.21 5.18
N ASP A 88 -2.57 -19.13 4.31
CA ASP A 88 -2.84 -18.82 2.90
C ASP A 88 -3.97 -17.79 2.75
N MET A 89 -5.01 -17.90 3.59
CA MET A 89 -6.12 -16.94 3.60
C MET A 89 -5.65 -15.54 4.04
N ILE A 90 -4.84 -15.47 5.10
CA ILE A 90 -4.30 -14.22 5.62
C ILE A 90 -3.33 -13.57 4.62
N ASN A 91 -2.48 -14.37 3.96
CA ASN A 91 -1.52 -13.85 2.99
C ASN A 91 -2.21 -13.25 1.77
N ARG A 92 -3.24 -13.93 1.24
CA ARG A 92 -4.08 -13.38 0.14
C ARG A 92 -4.74 -12.05 0.53
N ALA A 93 -5.20 -11.92 1.76
CA ALA A 93 -5.81 -10.69 2.26
C ALA A 93 -4.83 -9.52 2.44
N LYS A 94 -3.58 -9.77 2.86
CA LYS A 94 -2.56 -8.71 2.99
C LYS A 94 -2.29 -7.99 1.67
N LEU A 95 -2.33 -8.71 0.56
CA LEU A 95 -2.20 -8.14 -0.78
C LEU A 95 -3.33 -7.14 -1.10
N PHE A 96 -4.55 -7.49 -0.69
CA PHE A 96 -5.72 -6.63 -0.85
C PHE A 96 -5.59 -5.35 -0.01
N GLU A 97 -5.17 -5.47 1.25
CA GLU A 97 -4.92 -4.31 2.12
C GLU A 97 -3.88 -3.36 1.52
N ALA A 98 -2.79 -3.89 0.95
CA ALA A 98 -1.76 -3.10 0.29
C ALA A 98 -2.32 -2.33 -0.92
N LYS A 99 -3.13 -2.97 -1.77
CA LYS A 99 -3.79 -2.31 -2.92
C LYS A 99 -4.79 -1.25 -2.50
N MET A 100 -5.62 -1.54 -1.49
CA MET A 100 -6.52 -0.57 -0.87
C MET A 100 -5.77 0.67 -0.35
N LEU A 101 -4.61 0.46 0.28
CA LEU A 101 -3.77 1.54 0.77
C LEU A 101 -3.22 2.40 -0.38
N VAL A 102 -2.72 1.78 -1.45
CA VAL A 102 -2.26 2.47 -2.67
C VAL A 102 -3.39 3.28 -3.30
N GLN A 103 -4.58 2.71 -3.40
CA GLN A 103 -5.75 3.39 -3.95
C GLN A 103 -6.17 4.58 -3.08
N LYS A 104 -6.17 4.41 -1.75
CA LYS A 104 -6.44 5.49 -0.80
C LYS A 104 -5.44 6.62 -0.91
N MET A 105 -4.15 6.30 -1.07
CA MET A 105 -3.10 7.31 -1.31
C MET A 105 -3.29 8.04 -2.63
N LYS A 106 -3.65 7.33 -3.72
CA LYS A 106 -3.98 7.94 -5.02
C LYS A 106 -5.16 8.90 -4.92
N ASN A 107 -6.22 8.50 -4.23
CA ASN A 107 -7.39 9.34 -4.00
C ASN A 107 -7.03 10.60 -3.21
N LYS A 108 -6.26 10.46 -2.12
CA LYS A 108 -5.80 11.59 -1.31
C LYS A 108 -4.92 12.56 -2.12
N LYS A 109 -4.03 12.04 -2.97
CA LYS A 109 -3.23 12.86 -3.89
C LYS A 109 -4.11 13.66 -4.84
N ASN A 110 -5.09 13.00 -5.48
CA ASN A 110 -6.01 13.66 -6.40
C ASN A 110 -6.85 14.75 -5.72
N GLU A 111 -7.33 14.48 -4.51
CA GLU A 111 -8.06 15.45 -3.69
C GLU A 111 -7.18 16.67 -3.34
N SER A 112 -5.91 16.43 -2.97
CA SER A 112 -4.97 17.52 -2.70
C SER A 112 -4.70 18.37 -3.94
N ILE A 113 -4.59 17.76 -5.12
CA ILE A 113 -4.41 18.50 -6.39
C ILE A 113 -5.65 19.35 -6.68
N LYS A 114 -6.86 18.79 -6.52
CA LYS A 114 -8.11 19.55 -6.70
C LYS A 114 -8.18 20.75 -5.76
N ASN A 115 -7.83 20.58 -4.50
CA ASN A 115 -7.82 21.66 -3.51
C ASN A 115 -6.78 22.74 -3.86
N LEU A 116 -5.62 22.36 -4.38
CA LEU A 116 -4.60 23.31 -4.86
C LEU A 116 -5.12 24.11 -6.06
N ASN A 117 -5.71 23.44 -7.05
CA ASN A 117 -6.27 24.11 -8.22
C ASN A 117 -7.40 25.07 -7.82
N ALA A 118 -8.30 24.67 -6.92
CA ALA A 118 -9.35 25.54 -6.40
C ALA A 118 -8.78 26.80 -5.73
N LYS A 119 -7.71 26.68 -4.93
CA LYS A 119 -7.03 27.84 -4.32
C LYS A 119 -6.37 28.74 -5.37
N ILE A 120 -5.77 28.16 -6.40
CA ILE A 120 -5.17 28.92 -7.51
C ILE A 120 -6.27 29.71 -8.23
N ASP A 121 -7.39 29.08 -8.57
CA ASP A 121 -8.52 29.73 -9.23
C ASP A 121 -9.12 30.86 -8.36
N GLU A 122 -9.25 30.65 -7.05
CA GLU A 122 -9.67 31.71 -6.12
C GLU A 122 -8.71 32.90 -6.11
N LEU A 123 -7.39 32.64 -6.12
CA LEU A 123 -6.37 33.70 -6.16
C LEU A 123 -6.42 34.46 -7.49
N TYR A 124 -6.50 33.76 -8.62
CA TYR A 124 -6.66 34.36 -9.94
C TYR A 124 -7.88 35.28 -10.00
N ASN A 125 -9.03 34.83 -9.49
CA ASN A 125 -10.24 35.63 -9.43
C ASN A 125 -10.11 36.87 -8.53
N LYS A 126 -9.39 36.78 -7.41
CA LYS A 126 -9.10 37.94 -6.54
C LYS A 126 -8.16 38.95 -7.21
N PHE A 127 -7.14 38.49 -7.92
CA PHE A 127 -6.22 39.38 -8.64
C PHE A 127 -6.87 40.05 -9.86
N SER A 128 -7.68 39.31 -10.63
CA SER A 128 -8.44 39.85 -11.76
C SER A 128 -9.46 40.93 -11.35
N LYS A 129 -10.15 40.73 -10.22
CA LYS A 129 -11.07 41.74 -9.65
C LYS A 129 -10.36 42.99 -9.10
N LYS A 130 -9.09 42.89 -8.71
CA LYS A 130 -8.29 44.05 -8.24
C LYS A 130 -7.81 44.93 -9.39
N GLN A 131 -7.52 44.37 -10.56
CA GLN A 131 -7.08 45.16 -11.73
C GLN A 131 -8.21 45.99 -12.32
N THR A 132 -9.44 45.47 -12.35
CA THR A 132 -10.64 46.20 -12.83
C THR A 132 -11.09 47.36 -11.93
N TYR A 133 -10.63 47.41 -10.67
CA TYR A 133 -10.92 48.51 -9.74
C TYR A 133 -9.89 49.67 -9.81
N ASN A 134 -8.72 49.45 -10.41
CA ASN A 134 -7.66 50.47 -10.53
C ASN A 134 -7.69 51.23 -11.88
N GLU A 135 -8.63 50.92 -12.77
CA GLU A 135 -8.81 51.58 -14.07
C GLU A 135 -10.02 52.54 -14.14
N LYS A 136 -10.62 52.90 -12.99
CA LYS A 136 -11.67 53.93 -12.87
C LYS A 136 -11.21 55.04 -11.95
#